data_AF-A0A537ZP89-F1
#
_entry.id   AF-A0A537ZP89-F1
#
_cell.length_a   1.000
_cell.length_b   1.000
_cell.length_c   1.000
_cell.angle_alpha   90.00
_cell.angle_beta   90.00
_cell.angle_gamma   90.00
#
_symmetry.space_group_name_H-M   'P 1'
#
loop_
_entity.id
_entity.type
_entity.pdbx_description
1 polymer ?
#
loop_
_entity_poly.entity_id
_entity_poly.type
_entity_poly.pdbx_seq_one_letter_code
_entity_poly.pdbx_strand_id
1 'polypeptide(L)'
;MFATTTIRTQDLRVEDLPPAGCDWTQYAAFALTFDPSERYRSPEACGELAAWAFSRWKATGQTPPTLDELRGCLWFEQRKARFLGYATPEAKNWASALIAEMRWHLRDPLKLSA
;
A
#
# COMPACT_ATOMS: atom_id res chain seq x y z
N MET A 1 -5.48 14.47 16.91
CA MET A 1 -4.79 14.42 15.61
C MET A 1 -3.43 13.80 15.85
N PHE A 2 -3.18 12.59 15.34
CA PHE A 2 -1.81 12.10 15.24
C PHE A 2 -1.21 12.74 13.99
N ALA A 3 -0.12 13.49 14.14
CA ALA A 3 0.67 13.91 12.99
C ALA A 3 1.28 12.63 12.40
N THR A 4 0.75 12.16 11.27
CA THR A 4 1.35 11.03 10.56
C THR A 4 2.59 11.56 9.86
N THR A 5 3.78 11.17 10.34
CA THR A 5 5.03 11.50 9.67
C THR A 5 5.09 10.79 8.32
N THR A 6 5.28 11.53 7.23
CA THR A 6 5.50 10.98 5.90
C THR A 6 6.79 10.17 5.87
N ILE A 7 6.75 8.98 5.28
CA ILE A 7 7.91 8.13 5.02
C ILE A 7 8.06 8.02 3.51
N ARG A 8 9.19 8.53 2.98
CA ARG A 8 9.53 8.35 1.56
C ARG A 8 9.77 6.88 1.28
N THR A 9 9.37 6.42 0.10
CA THR A 9 9.52 5.00 -0.28
C THR A 9 10.97 4.52 -0.21
N GLN A 10 11.93 5.37 -0.59
CA GLN A 10 13.37 5.08 -0.55
C GLN A 10 13.94 4.94 0.88
N ASP A 11 13.27 5.55 1.86
CA ASP A 11 13.70 5.56 3.27
C ASP A 11 12.98 4.46 4.09
N LEU A 12 12.06 3.73 3.46
CA LEU A 12 11.22 2.72 4.09
C LEU A 12 12.06 1.52 4.55
N ARG A 13 11.83 1.08 5.80
CA ARG A 13 12.49 -0.09 6.40
C ARG A 13 11.48 -1.13 6.85
N VAL A 14 11.97 -2.33 7.13
CA VAL A 14 11.12 -3.47 7.55
C VAL A 14 10.40 -3.16 8.88
N GLU A 15 11.05 -2.42 9.77
CA GLU A 15 10.50 -1.97 11.06
C GLU A 15 9.36 -0.94 10.93
N ASP A 16 9.27 -0.22 9.81
CA ASP A 16 8.17 0.71 9.54
C ASP A 16 6.89 -0.01 9.12
N LEU A 17 7.00 -1.27 8.66
CA LEU A 17 5.86 -2.03 8.17
C LEU A 17 5.00 -2.56 9.33
N PRO A 18 3.66 -2.45 9.22
CA PRO A 18 2.76 -3.04 10.21
C PRO A 18 2.97 -4.56 10.32
N PRO A 19 2.68 -5.16 11.50
CA PRO A 19 2.75 -6.60 11.70
C PRO A 19 1.87 -7.37 10.70
N ALA A 20 2.28 -8.58 10.34
CA ALA A 20 1.48 -9.43 9.47
C ALA A 20 0.13 -9.78 10.11
N GLY A 21 -0.96 -9.69 9.34
CA GLY A 21 -2.30 -10.05 9.81
C GLY A 21 -2.92 -9.07 10.82
N CYS A 22 -2.33 -7.88 10.98
CA CYS A 22 -2.86 -6.87 11.91
C CYS A 22 -4.24 -6.34 11.48
N ASP A 23 -4.86 -5.52 12.33
CA ASP A 23 -6.12 -4.89 12.02
C ASP A 23 -5.99 -3.74 11.02
N TRP A 24 -7.13 -3.43 10.38
CA TRP A 24 -7.23 -2.39 9.38
C TRP A 24 -6.66 -1.05 9.86
N THR A 25 -6.87 -0.69 11.13
CA THR A 25 -6.38 0.57 11.69
C THR A 25 -4.87 0.74 11.55
N GLN A 26 -4.10 -0.34 11.68
CA GLN A 26 -2.63 -0.30 11.53
C GLN A 26 -2.23 -0.19 10.06
N TYR A 27 -2.88 -0.92 9.16
CA TYR A 27 -2.68 -0.76 7.72
C TYR A 27 -3.03 0.67 7.25
N ALA A 28 -4.14 1.22 7.72
CA ALA A 28 -4.60 2.57 7.39
C ALA A 28 -3.65 3.65 7.93
N ALA A 29 -3.14 3.50 9.16
CA ALA A 29 -2.15 4.42 9.72
C ALA A 29 -0.86 4.43 8.90
N PHE A 30 -0.37 3.24 8.50
CA PHE A 30 0.80 3.12 7.65
C PHE A 30 0.56 3.66 6.23
N ALA A 31 -0.62 3.42 5.65
CA ALA A 31 -1.01 3.93 4.34
C ALA A 31 -0.90 5.47 4.25
N LEU A 32 -1.23 6.16 5.35
CA LEU A 32 -1.16 7.62 5.45
C LEU A 32 0.27 8.17 5.57
N THR A 33 1.30 7.33 5.68
CA THR A 33 2.71 7.75 5.60
C THR A 33 3.18 7.96 4.16
N PHE A 34 2.41 7.50 3.17
CA PHE A 34 2.76 7.63 1.75
C PHE A 34 2.24 8.95 1.17
N ASP A 35 3.11 9.66 0.46
CA ASP A 35 2.75 10.82 -0.34
C ASP A 35 2.64 10.42 -1.83
N PRO A 36 1.43 10.33 -2.39
CA PRO A 36 1.27 9.96 -3.79
C PRO A 36 1.80 11.03 -4.76
N SER A 37 2.01 12.27 -4.32
CA SER A 37 2.44 13.36 -5.22
C SER A 37 3.88 13.21 -5.71
N GLU A 38 4.72 12.45 -4.99
CA GLU A 38 6.10 12.16 -5.42
C GLU A 38 6.13 11.28 -6.68
N ARG A 39 5.14 10.39 -6.86
CA ARG A 39 5.09 9.41 -7.97
C ARG A 39 3.99 9.66 -8.99
N TYR A 40 2.83 10.13 -8.53
CA TYR A 40 1.62 10.28 -9.34
C TYR A 40 1.30 11.77 -9.50
N ARG A 41 1.07 12.21 -10.75
CA ARG A 41 0.68 13.60 -11.03
C ARG A 41 -0.66 13.98 -10.40
N SER A 42 -1.51 12.99 -10.13
CA SER A 42 -2.81 13.21 -9.50
C SER A 42 -3.29 11.99 -8.70
N PRO A 43 -4.16 12.20 -7.69
CA PRO A 43 -4.84 11.12 -6.96
C PRO A 43 -5.60 10.13 -7.86
N GLU A 44 -6.16 10.60 -8.97
CA GLU A 44 -6.94 9.81 -9.92
C GLU A 44 -6.05 8.76 -10.59
N ALA A 45 -4.84 9.14 -11.03
CA ALA A 45 -3.88 8.21 -11.63
C ALA A 45 -3.48 7.09 -10.65
N CYS A 46 -3.32 7.42 -9.36
CA CYS A 46 -3.08 6.43 -8.31
C CYS A 46 -4.30 5.49 -8.13
N GLY A 47 -5.52 6.02 -8.25
CA GLY A 47 -6.75 5.24 -8.15
C GLY A 47 -6.95 4.27 -9.32
N GLU A 48 -6.65 4.70 -10.55
CA GLU A 48 -6.71 3.83 -11.74
C GLU A 48 -5.73 2.66 -11.62
N LEU A 49 -4.48 2.93 -11.22
CA LEU A 49 -3.49 1.89 -10.94
C LEU A 49 -3.99 0.93 -9.85
N ALA A 50 -4.48 1.46 -8.73
CA ALA A 50 -4.94 0.66 -7.61
C ALA A 50 -6.12 -0.24 -7.98
N ALA A 51 -7.09 0.26 -8.74
CA ALA A 51 -8.23 -0.51 -9.22
C ALA A 51 -7.82 -1.63 -10.19
N TRP A 52 -6.90 -1.33 -11.11
CA TRP A 52 -6.35 -2.33 -12.02
C TRP A 52 -5.55 -3.40 -11.26
N ALA A 53 -4.66 -3.01 -10.36
CA ALA A 53 -3.82 -3.90 -9.58
C ALA A 53 -4.65 -4.82 -8.68
N PHE A 54 -5.69 -4.27 -8.02
CA PHE A 54 -6.62 -5.05 -7.22
C PHE A 54 -7.35 -6.09 -8.07
N SER A 55 -7.86 -5.70 -9.24
CA SER A 55 -8.53 -6.63 -10.16
C SER A 55 -7.60 -7.75 -10.63
N ARG A 56 -6.35 -7.43 -10.96
CA ARG A 56 -5.32 -8.42 -11.33
C ARG A 56 -5.00 -9.37 -10.17
N TRP A 57 -4.79 -8.84 -8.97
CA TRP A 57 -4.52 -9.65 -7.79
C TRP A 57 -5.66 -10.62 -7.49
N LYS A 58 -6.92 -10.21 -7.65
CA LYS A 58 -8.05 -11.13 -7.47
C LYS A 58 -8.07 -12.25 -8.50
N ALA A 59 -7.65 -11.98 -9.72
CA ALA A 59 -7.64 -12.96 -10.80
C ALA A 59 -6.44 -13.92 -10.71
N THR A 60 -5.27 -13.45 -10.28
CA THR A 60 -4.00 -14.19 -10.43
C THR A 60 -3.17 -14.31 -9.16
N GLY A 61 -3.53 -13.61 -8.09
CA GLY A 61 -2.72 -13.46 -6.88
C GLY A 61 -1.51 -12.54 -7.04
N GLN A 62 -1.29 -11.94 -8.22
CA GLN A 62 -0.12 -11.10 -8.48
C GLN A 62 -0.28 -9.69 -7.93
N THR A 63 0.74 -9.22 -7.23
CA THR A 63 0.88 -7.87 -6.67
C THR A 63 1.62 -6.93 -7.64
N PRO A 64 1.51 -5.60 -7.47
CA PRO A 64 2.37 -4.65 -8.14
C PRO A 64 3.86 -4.90 -7.89
N PRO A 65 4.73 -4.72 -8.90
CA PRO A 65 6.14 -5.08 -8.80
C PRO A 65 7.03 -4.09 -8.02
N THR A 66 6.55 -2.89 -7.69
CA THR A 66 7.39 -1.85 -7.06
C THR A 66 6.83 -1.37 -5.72
N LEU A 67 7.72 -0.95 -4.82
CA LEU A 67 7.32 -0.42 -3.50
C LEU A 67 6.39 0.80 -3.62
N ASP A 68 6.59 1.69 -4.59
CA ASP A 68 5.72 2.85 -4.81
C ASP A 68 4.31 2.46 -5.27
N GLU A 69 4.20 1.48 -6.16
CA GLU A 69 2.90 0.99 -6.61
C GLU A 69 2.17 0.25 -5.49
N LEU A 70 2.90 -0.55 -4.69
CA LEU A 70 2.36 -1.22 -3.51
C LEU A 70 1.82 -0.18 -2.49
N ARG A 71 2.61 0.87 -2.19
CA ARG A 71 2.21 1.94 -1.25
C ARG A 71 1.04 2.76 -1.79
N GLY A 72 1.05 3.06 -3.09
CA GLY A 72 -0.05 3.75 -3.78
C GLY A 72 -1.37 2.95 -3.70
N CYS A 73 -1.32 1.64 -3.94
CA CYS A 73 -2.50 0.77 -3.80
C CYS A 73 -3.07 0.82 -2.38
N LEU A 74 -2.19 0.74 -1.37
CA LEU A 74 -2.62 0.77 0.03
C LEU A 74 -3.20 2.12 0.45
N TRP A 75 -2.58 3.22 0.02
CA TRP A 75 -3.07 4.58 0.23
C TRP A 75 -4.46 4.79 -0.40
N PHE A 76 -4.68 4.27 -1.61
CA PHE A 76 -5.98 4.36 -2.26
C PHE A 76 -7.07 3.58 -1.51
N GLU A 77 -6.77 2.37 -1.03
CA GLU A 77 -7.72 1.61 -0.20
C GLU A 77 -8.03 2.34 1.12
N GLN A 78 -7.04 3.00 1.72
CA GLN A 78 -7.27 3.86 2.90
C GLN A 78 -8.31 4.95 2.61
N ARG A 79 -8.22 5.61 1.45
CA ARG A 79 -9.16 6.66 1.05
C ARG A 79 -10.55 6.12 0.75
N LYS A 80 -10.62 4.98 0.06
CA LYS A 80 -11.87 4.30 -0.24
C LYS A 80 -12.59 3.89 1.05
N ALA A 81 -11.87 3.31 2.01
CA ALA A 81 -12.43 2.98 3.32
C ALA A 81 -12.88 4.23 4.10
N ARG A 82 -12.10 5.32 4.05
CA ARG A 82 -12.51 6.61 4.65
C ARG A 82 -13.80 7.14 4.02
N PHE A 83 -13.94 7.05 2.70
CA PHE A 83 -15.15 7.48 1.98
C PHE A 83 -16.36 6.60 2.33
N LEU A 84 -16.17 5.29 2.44
CA LEU A 84 -17.22 4.33 2.81
C LEU A 84 -17.56 4.34 4.31
N GLY A 85 -16.67 4.86 5.16
CA GLY A 85 -16.79 4.83 6.62
C GLY A 85 -16.36 3.50 7.26
N TYR A 86 -15.95 2.50 6.46
CA TYR A 86 -15.47 1.20 6.93
C TYR A 86 -14.54 0.55 5.89
N ALA A 87 -13.74 -0.42 6.34
CA ALA A 87 -12.96 -1.27 5.44
C ALA A 87 -13.64 -2.64 5.28
N THR A 88 -13.72 -3.11 4.03
CA THR A 88 -14.25 -4.44 3.74
C THR A 88 -13.24 -5.52 4.12
N PRO A 89 -13.67 -6.77 4.39
CA PRO A 89 -12.76 -7.90 4.57
C PRO A 89 -11.81 -8.09 3.37
N GLU A 90 -12.31 -7.84 2.15
CA GLU A 90 -11.52 -7.91 0.93
C GLU A 90 -10.40 -6.85 0.89
N ALA A 91 -10.69 -5.62 1.33
CA ALA A 91 -9.69 -4.57 1.48
C ALA A 91 -8.64 -4.93 2.55
N LYS A 92 -9.04 -5.57 3.66
CA LYS A 92 -8.09 -6.07 4.67
C LYS A 92 -7.18 -7.16 4.09
N ASN A 93 -7.72 -8.10 3.32
CA ASN A 93 -6.94 -9.16 2.67
C ASN A 93 -5.97 -8.58 1.63
N TRP A 94 -6.42 -7.61 0.84
CA TRP A 94 -5.58 -6.92 -0.12
C TRP A 94 -4.45 -6.15 0.56
N ALA A 95 -4.75 -5.38 1.60
CA ALA A 95 -3.75 -4.69 2.40
C ALA A 95 -2.71 -5.66 2.99
N SER A 96 -3.15 -6.82 3.49
CA SER A 96 -2.24 -7.84 4.00
C SER A 96 -1.30 -8.38 2.92
N ALA A 97 -1.79 -8.59 1.69
CA ALA A 97 -0.97 -9.04 0.57
C ALA A 97 0.06 -7.98 0.15
N LEU A 98 -0.35 -6.71 0.09
CA LEU A 98 0.54 -5.59 -0.21
C LEU A 98 1.67 -5.46 0.82
N ILE A 99 1.36 -5.56 2.11
CA ILE A 99 2.36 -5.48 3.19
C ILE A 99 3.32 -6.68 3.16
N ALA A 100 2.81 -7.88 2.85
CA ALA A 100 3.65 -9.06 2.70
C ALA A 100 4.66 -8.88 1.56
N GLU A 101 4.22 -8.35 0.41
CA GLU A 101 5.10 -8.07 -0.73
C GLU A 101 6.12 -6.97 -0.41
N MET A 102 5.70 -5.85 0.21
CA MET A 102 6.64 -4.81 0.64
C MET A 102 7.72 -5.37 1.57
N ARG A 103 7.33 -6.23 2.52
CA ARG A 103 8.27 -6.89 3.44
C ARG A 103 9.25 -7.79 2.71
N TRP A 104 8.80 -8.45 1.64
CA TRP A 104 9.66 -9.27 0.79
C TRP A 104 10.68 -8.40 0.03
N HIS A 105 10.25 -7.31 -0.62
CA HIS A 105 11.14 -6.36 -1.31
C HIS A 105 12.21 -5.73 -0.38
N LEU A 106 11.83 -5.37 0.85
CA LEU A 106 12.76 -4.74 1.79
C LEU A 106 13.77 -5.72 2.40
N ARG A 107 13.51 -7.03 2.32
CA ARG A 107 14.44 -8.08 2.76
C ARG A 107 15.36 -8.56 1.65
N ASP A 108 14.92 -8.44 0.40
CA ASP A 108 15.66 -8.87 -0.79
C ASP A 108 15.87 -7.71 -1.77
N PRO A 109 16.93 -6.89 -1.58
CA PRO A 109 17.17 -5.70 -2.39
C PRO A 109 17.55 -6.01 -3.85
N LEU A 110 17.75 -7.29 -4.23
CA LEU A 110 18.19 -7.69 -5.57
C LEU A 110 17.11 -7.51 -6.65
N LYS A 111 15.85 -7.24 -6.30
CA LYS A 111 14.77 -6.96 -7.27
C LYS A 111 14.55 -5.47 -7.61
N LEU A 112 15.29 -4.53 -7.02
CA LEU A 112 15.12 -3.09 -7.29
C LEU A 112 15.70 -2.61 -8.63
N SER A 113 16.24 -3.51 -9.47
CA SER A 113 17.01 -3.16 -10.68
C SER A 113 16.52 -3.83 -11.98
N ALA A 114 15.27 -4.33 -12.05
CA ALA A 114 14.75 -5.00 -13.23
C ALA A 114 13.57 -4.25 -13.87
#